data_AF-A0A077P917-F1
#
_entry.id   AF-A0A077P917-F1
#
_cell.length_a   1.000
_cell.length_b   1.000
_cell.length_c   1.000
_cell.angle_alpha   90.00
_cell.angle_beta   90.00
_cell.angle_gamma   90.00
#
_symmetry.space_group_name_H-M   'P 1'
#
loop_
_entity.id
_entity.type
_entity.pdbx_description
1 polymer ?
#
loop_
_entity_poly.entity_id
_entity_poly.type
_entity_poly.pdbx_seq_one_letter_code
_entity_poly.pdbx_strand_id
1 'polypeptide(L)'
;MSDIYNHLVRNDFSTMSTEEIKDLRMNSEGALSSVMAAMSAMGELAFWSVDNENYSDKQARKDLYRIGEALMYLPRIAEALNDTAQHADFEIHHREGFPKW
;
A
#
# COMPACT_ATOMS: atom_id res chain seq x y z
N MET A 1 -9.84 -8.31 -17.70
CA MET A 1 -10.28 -7.28 -16.74
C MET A 1 -8.99 -6.74 -16.12
N SER A 2 -8.70 -5.45 -16.24
CA SER A 2 -7.45 -4.91 -15.68
C SER A 2 -7.56 -4.81 -14.16
N ASP A 3 -6.61 -5.41 -13.47
CA ASP A 3 -6.43 -5.29 -12.03
C ASP A 3 -6.07 -3.85 -11.64
N ILE A 4 -6.57 -3.35 -10.50
CA ILE A 4 -6.21 -2.02 -9.97
C ILE A 4 -4.69 -1.86 -9.83
N TYR A 5 -3.99 -2.95 -9.51
CA TYR A 5 -2.53 -3.01 -9.49
C TYR A 5 -1.92 -2.47 -10.79
N ASN A 6 -2.39 -2.94 -11.95
CA ASN A 6 -1.85 -2.57 -13.26
C ASN A 6 -2.04 -1.09 -13.60
N HIS A 7 -2.99 -0.42 -12.92
CA HIS A 7 -3.23 1.01 -13.08
C HIS A 7 -2.38 1.87 -12.16
N LEU A 8 -1.86 1.30 -11.07
CA LEU A 8 -1.14 2.02 -10.03
C LEU A 8 0.37 1.83 -10.10
N VAL A 9 0.84 0.64 -10.48
CA VAL A 9 2.27 0.34 -10.53
C VAL A 9 2.98 1.26 -11.53
N ARG A 10 4.13 1.82 -11.14
CA ARG A 10 4.98 2.60 -12.04
C ARG A 10 6.07 1.77 -12.68
N ASN A 11 6.27 2.03 -13.98
CA ASN A 11 7.18 1.32 -14.87
C ASN A 11 7.94 2.25 -15.83
N ASP A 12 7.60 3.54 -15.87
CA ASP A 12 8.09 4.55 -16.82
C ASP A 12 9.31 5.33 -16.29
N PHE A 13 10.19 4.68 -15.55
CA PHE A 13 11.34 5.33 -14.90
C PHE A 13 12.33 5.95 -15.89
N SER A 14 12.43 5.42 -17.11
CA SER A 14 13.35 5.93 -18.15
C SER A 14 13.05 7.37 -18.58
N THR A 15 11.84 7.87 -18.33
CA THR A 15 11.45 9.25 -18.66
C THR A 15 11.58 10.21 -17.48
N MET A 16 11.99 9.73 -16.31
CA MET A 16 12.14 10.52 -15.08
C MET A 16 13.61 10.81 -14.80
N SER A 17 13.90 11.95 -14.18
CA SER A 17 15.21 12.24 -13.58
C SER A 17 15.46 11.39 -12.33
N THR A 18 16.72 11.27 -11.91
CA THR A 18 17.06 10.46 -10.72
C THR A 18 16.41 10.98 -9.44
N GLU A 19 16.30 12.30 -9.26
CA GLU A 19 15.66 12.86 -8.05
C GLU A 19 14.16 12.63 -8.04
N GLU A 20 13.49 12.69 -9.19
CA GLU A 20 12.07 12.32 -9.28
C GLU A 20 11.84 10.86 -8.91
N ILE A 21 12.79 9.96 -9.24
CA ILE A 21 12.71 8.54 -8.86
C ILE A 21 12.96 8.36 -7.36
N LYS A 22 13.88 9.11 -6.75
CA LYS A 22 14.08 9.09 -5.29
C LYS A 22 12.84 9.56 -4.54
N ASP A 23 12.22 10.65 -5.00
CA ASP A 23 10.97 11.16 -4.44
C ASP A 23 9.83 10.15 -4.61
N LEU A 24 9.71 9.53 -5.79
CA LEU A 24 8.70 8.50 -6.05
C LEU A 24 8.91 7.28 -5.13
N ARG A 25 10.15 6.80 -4.99
CA ARG A 25 10.51 5.69 -4.10
C ARG A 25 10.11 6.00 -2.66
N MET A 26 10.54 7.14 -2.13
CA MET A 26 10.25 7.56 -0.75
C MET A 26 8.74 7.66 -0.49
N ASN A 27 7.99 8.30 -1.40
CA ASN A 27 6.54 8.44 -1.24
C ASN A 27 5.82 7.10 -1.37
N SER A 28 6.30 6.20 -2.24
CA SER A 28 5.72 4.86 -2.40
C SER A 28 5.94 4.00 -1.16
N GLU A 29 7.15 4.02 -0.56
CA GLU A 29 7.44 3.34 0.71
C GLU A 29 6.57 3.89 1.85
N GLY A 30 6.46 5.22 1.96
CA GLY A 30 5.64 5.87 2.98
C GLY A 30 4.14 5.55 2.84
N ALA A 31 3.63 5.55 1.61
CA ALA A 31 2.25 5.18 1.31
C ALA A 31 2.00 3.69 1.62
N LEU A 32 2.92 2.79 1.25
CA LEU A 32 2.86 1.37 1.58
C LEU A 32 2.76 1.17 3.09
N SER A 33 3.68 1.78 3.85
CA SER A 33 3.67 1.72 5.32
C SER A 33 2.34 2.18 5.91
N SER A 34 1.78 3.27 5.39
CA SER A 34 0.49 3.80 5.83
C SER A 34 -0.68 2.87 5.50
N VAL A 35 -0.69 2.26 4.32
CA VAL A 35 -1.70 1.27 3.92
C VAL A 35 -1.62 0.02 4.80
N MET A 36 -0.42 -0.49 5.06
CA MET A 36 -0.21 -1.62 5.96
C MET A 36 -0.68 -1.30 7.38
N ALA A 37 -0.34 -0.12 7.91
CA ALA A 37 -0.80 0.33 9.22
C ALA A 37 -2.33 0.43 9.30
N ALA A 38 -2.98 0.95 8.25
CA ALA A 38 -4.43 1.03 8.18
C ALA A 38 -5.08 -0.37 8.17
N MET A 39 -4.55 -1.31 7.40
CA MET A 39 -5.05 -2.70 7.39
C MET A 39 -4.88 -3.38 8.75
N SER A 40 -3.75 -3.17 9.44
CA SER A 40 -3.55 -3.66 10.81
C SER A 40 -4.57 -3.08 11.78
N ALA A 41 -4.79 -1.75 11.75
CA ALA A 41 -5.78 -1.09 12.60
C ALA A 41 -7.21 -1.59 12.32
N MET A 42 -7.58 -1.83 11.05
CA MET A 42 -8.87 -2.44 10.70
C MET A 42 -9.01 -3.85 11.30
N GLY A 43 -7.95 -4.64 11.25
CA GLY A 43 -7.90 -5.97 11.88
C GLY A 43 -8.07 -5.92 13.39
N GLU A 44 -7.37 -5.01 14.06
CA GLU A 44 -7.49 -4.79 15.51
C GLU A 44 -8.90 -4.34 15.90
N LEU A 45 -9.48 -3.38 15.16
CA LEU A 45 -10.85 -2.93 15.40
C LEU A 45 -11.86 -4.06 15.23
N ALA A 46 -11.73 -4.87 14.17
CA ALA A 46 -12.58 -6.03 13.97
C ALA A 46 -12.44 -7.06 15.10
N PHE A 47 -11.20 -7.32 15.54
CA PHE A 47 -10.91 -8.26 16.64
C PHE A 47 -11.54 -7.80 17.96
N TRP A 48 -11.28 -6.56 18.39
CA TRP A 48 -11.76 -6.06 19.68
C TRP A 48 -13.24 -5.69 19.69
N SER A 49 -13.89 -5.57 18.53
CA SER A 49 -15.31 -5.22 18.44
C SER A 49 -16.23 -6.22 19.13
N VAL A 50 -15.82 -7.49 19.25
CA VAL A 50 -16.62 -8.56 19.86
C VAL A 50 -16.75 -8.41 21.38
N ASP A 51 -15.82 -7.69 22.02
CA ASP A 51 -15.81 -7.47 23.47
C ASP A 51 -16.60 -6.21 23.89
N ASN A 52 -17.24 -5.51 22.93
CA ASN A 52 -17.99 -4.30 23.20
C ASN A 52 -19.51 -4.57 23.26
N GLU A 53 -20.07 -4.58 24.47
CA GLU A 53 -21.50 -4.80 24.71
C GLU A 53 -22.43 -3.77 24.04
N ASN A 54 -21.92 -2.57 23.72
CA ASN A 54 -22.68 -1.53 23.02
C ASN A 54 -22.56 -1.65 21.48
N TYR A 55 -21.77 -2.59 20.98
CA TYR A 55 -21.56 -2.79 19.56
C TYR A 55 -22.61 -3.75 18.97
N SER A 56 -23.70 -3.18 18.48
CA SER A 56 -24.81 -3.96 17.93
C SER A 56 -24.44 -4.78 16.69
N ASP A 57 -25.08 -5.93 16.50
CA ASP A 57 -24.97 -6.78 15.29
C ASP A 57 -25.19 -6.01 13.97
N LYS A 58 -26.11 -5.05 13.98
CA LYS A 58 -26.40 -4.21 12.81
C LYS A 58 -25.21 -3.32 12.45
N GLN A 59 -24.57 -2.73 13.46
CA GLN A 59 -23.37 -1.93 13.28
C GLN A 59 -22.19 -2.80 12.84
N ALA A 60 -21.99 -3.95 13.48
CA ALA A 60 -20.97 -4.93 13.12
C ALA A 60 -21.06 -5.36 11.65
N ARG A 61 -22.26 -5.70 11.16
CA ARG A 61 -22.48 -6.07 9.76
C ARG A 61 -22.11 -4.95 8.79
N LYS A 62 -22.44 -3.70 9.13
CA LYS A 62 -22.14 -2.54 8.29
C LYS A 62 -20.65 -2.26 8.21
N ASP A 63 -19.94 -2.38 9.33
CA ASP A 63 -18.50 -2.13 9.39
C ASP A 63 -17.70 -3.27 8.75
N LEU A 64 -18.09 -4.53 8.97
CA LEU A 64 -17.50 -5.68 8.27
C LEU A 64 -17.67 -5.57 6.76
N TYR A 65 -18.81 -5.08 6.27
CA TYR A 65 -19.00 -4.83 4.84
C TYR A 65 -17.98 -3.81 4.31
N ARG A 66 -17.80 -2.68 5.01
CA ARG A 66 -16.85 -1.63 4.62
C ARG A 66 -15.39 -2.08 4.71
N ILE A 67 -15.04 -2.83 5.75
CA ILE A 67 -13.71 -3.44 5.89
C ILE A 67 -13.48 -4.43 4.75
N GLY A 68 -14.49 -5.26 4.43
CA GLY A 68 -14.45 -6.17 3.29
C GLY A 68 -14.21 -5.43 1.98
N GLU A 69 -14.96 -4.37 1.68
CA GLU A 69 -14.75 -3.53 0.50
C GLU A 69 -13.33 -2.96 0.45
N ALA A 70 -12.80 -2.46 1.56
CA ALA A 70 -11.43 -1.96 1.62
C ALA A 70 -10.40 -3.06 1.33
N LEU A 71 -10.56 -4.23 1.96
CA LEU A 71 -9.66 -5.38 1.80
C LEU A 71 -9.73 -6.02 0.40
N MET A 72 -10.76 -5.74 -0.40
CA MET A 72 -10.77 -6.14 -1.81
C MET A 72 -9.74 -5.37 -2.66
N TYR A 73 -9.33 -4.17 -2.25
CA TYR A 73 -8.45 -3.31 -3.05
C TYR A 73 -7.11 -3.00 -2.37
N LEU A 74 -7.10 -2.77 -1.05
CA LEU A 74 -5.90 -2.36 -0.30
C LEU A 74 -4.69 -3.28 -0.50
N PRO A 75 -4.83 -4.63 -0.55
CA PRO A 75 -3.68 -5.50 -0.80
C PRO A 75 -3.04 -5.26 -2.18
N ARG A 76 -3.86 -5.08 -3.23
CA ARG A 76 -3.35 -4.82 -4.60
C ARG A 76 -2.75 -3.42 -4.73
N ILE A 77 -3.27 -2.45 -3.98
CA ILE A 77 -2.67 -1.12 -3.86
C ILE A 77 -1.30 -1.21 -3.17
N ALA A 78 -1.22 -1.93 -2.05
CA ALA A 78 0.02 -2.13 -1.31
C ALA A 78 1.08 -2.80 -2.19
N GLU A 79 0.71 -3.83 -2.94
CA GLU A 79 1.60 -4.52 -3.88
C GLU A 79 2.12 -3.57 -4.97
N ALA A 80 1.26 -2.75 -5.57
CA ALA A 80 1.68 -1.77 -6.58
C ALA A 80 2.66 -0.73 -6.02
N LEU A 81 2.44 -0.27 -4.78
CA LEU A 81 3.33 0.67 -4.09
C LEU A 81 4.68 0.02 -3.76
N ASN A 82 4.66 -1.23 -3.28
CA ASN A 82 5.87 -1.99 -2.98
C ASN A 82 6.71 -2.20 -4.24
N ASP A 83 6.12 -2.69 -5.32
CA ASP A 83 6.84 -2.97 -6.56
C ASP A 83 7.37 -1.67 -7.18
N THR A 84 6.59 -0.60 -7.13
CA THR A 84 7.05 0.73 -7.56
C THR A 84 8.28 1.18 -6.77
N ALA A 85 8.26 1.04 -5.44
CA ALA A 85 9.39 1.40 -4.59
C ALA A 85 10.64 0.54 -4.89
N GLN A 86 10.47 -0.78 -5.04
CA GLN A 86 11.57 -1.71 -5.33
C GLN A 86 12.17 -1.46 -6.72
N HIS A 87 11.35 -1.23 -7.74
CA HIS A 87 11.84 -0.91 -9.09
C HIS A 87 12.51 0.45 -9.15
N ALA A 88 11.97 1.45 -8.43
CA ALA A 88 12.60 2.76 -8.31
C ALA A 88 13.97 2.67 -7.63
N ASP A 89 14.07 1.91 -6.54
CA ASP A 89 15.32 1.62 -5.85
C ASP A 89 16.35 0.96 -6.78
N PHE A 90 15.93 -0.07 -7.53
CA PHE A 90 16.79 -0.72 -8.52
C PHE A 90 17.28 0.26 -9.59
N GLU A 91 16.41 1.12 -10.13
CA GLU A 91 16.79 2.09 -11.16
C GLU A 91 17.73 3.19 -10.61
N ILE A 92 17.56 3.63 -9.37
CA ILE A 92 18.51 4.55 -8.71
C ILE A 92 19.90 3.89 -8.63
N HIS A 93 19.96 2.64 -8.17
CA HIS A 93 21.21 1.88 -8.12
C HIS A 93 21.86 1.68 -9.49
N HIS A 94 21.05 1.45 -10.52
CA HIS A 94 21.53 1.35 -11.90
C HIS A 94 22.16 2.66 -12.39
N ARG A 95 21.62 3.83 -11.98
CA ARG A 95 22.11 5.16 -12.39
C ARG A 95 23.30 5.66 -11.59
N GLU A 96 23.27 5.48 -10.27
CA GLU A 96 24.26 6.06 -9.34
C GLU A 96 25.34 5.05 -8.91
N GLY A 97 25.13 3.77 -9.21
CA GLY A 97 25.92 2.66 -8.71
C GLY A 97 25.41 2.14 -7.36
N PHE A 98 25.82 0.91 -7.02
CA PHE A 98 25.47 0.31 -5.72
C PHE A 98 26.26 0.96 -4.57
N PRO A 99 25.64 1.11 -3.38
CA PRO A 99 26.33 1.51 -2.17
C PRO A 99 27.57 0.65 -1.96
N LYS A 100 28.69 1.29 -1.64
CA LYS A 100 29.90 0.59 -1.20
C LYS A 100 29.77 0.35 0.30
N TRP A 101 29.73 -0.92 0.67
CA TRP A 101 29.70 -1.41 2.05
C TRP A 101 31.01 -1.12 2.80
#